data_AF-A0A6P1J4T0-F1
#
_entry.id   AF-A0A6P1J4T0-F1
#
_cell.length_a   1.000
_cell.length_b   1.000
_cell.length_c   1.000
_cell.angle_alpha   90.00
_cell.angle_beta   90.00
_cell.angle_gamma   90.00
#
_symmetry.space_group_name_H-M   'P 1'
#
loop_
_entity.id
_entity.type
_entity.pdbx_description
1 polymer ?
#
loop_
_entity_poly.entity_id
_entity_poly.type
_entity_poly.pdbx_seq_one_letter_code
_entity_poly.pdbx_strand_id
1 'polypeptide(L)'
;MPCAGRGRWGDHPDPHVRGSNQQPATLTVSAQLVKERPDLVDRYVAQIVNAARWSQANRVPTVQSFANEVGTSYEWAEAAYGPRSHELLTPSLDVELVAAAKPTRSFWGSPRFQCNK
;
A
#
# COMPACT_ATOMS: atom_id res chain seq x y z
N MET A 1 6.75 4.62 28.36
CA MET A 1 6.84 3.36 27.59
C MET A 1 7.94 3.55 26.57
N PRO A 2 9.00 2.72 26.55
CA PRO A 2 10.14 2.92 25.66
C PRO A 2 9.69 2.71 24.21
N CYS A 3 10.15 3.59 23.33
CA CYS A 3 9.85 3.54 21.90
C CYS A 3 10.19 2.15 21.36
N ALA A 4 9.17 1.47 20.83
CA ALA A 4 9.33 0.19 20.14
C ALA A 4 10.44 0.31 19.09
N GLY A 5 11.26 -0.74 19.01
CA GLY A 5 12.60 -0.72 18.41
C GLY A 5 12.67 -0.28 16.95
N ARG A 6 13.92 -0.21 16.47
CA ARG A 6 14.38 0.09 15.11
C ARG A 6 13.70 -0.76 14.02
N GLY A 7 12.40 -0.57 13.80
CA GLY A 7 11.64 -1.10 12.67
C GLY A 7 11.70 -0.11 11.52
N ARG A 8 11.85 -0.60 10.29
CA ARG A 8 11.78 0.24 9.09
C ARG A 8 10.34 0.79 8.94
N TRP A 9 10.21 1.98 8.37
CA TRP A 9 8.90 2.54 8.03
C TRP A 9 8.13 1.56 7.14
N GLY A 10 6.92 1.16 7.52
CA GLY A 10 6.13 0.16 6.80
C GLY A 10 6.28 -1.30 7.24
N ASP A 11 7.23 -1.65 8.12
CA ASP A 11 7.46 -3.04 8.58
C ASP A 11 6.66 -3.43 9.85
N HIS A 12 5.78 -2.55 10.35
CA HIS A 12 4.98 -2.83 11.55
C HIS A 12 3.83 -3.83 11.26
N PRO A 13 3.55 -4.82 12.12
CA PRO A 13 2.49 -5.81 11.89
C PRO A 13 1.08 -5.19 11.82
N ASP A 14 0.84 -4.13 12.60
CA ASP A 14 -0.42 -3.38 12.61
C ASP A 14 -0.52 -2.39 11.41
N PRO A 15 -1.54 -2.50 10.53
CA PRO A 15 -1.77 -1.59 9.41
C PRO A 15 -1.98 -0.12 9.81
N HIS A 16 -2.57 0.14 10.97
CA HIS A 16 -2.83 1.51 11.43
C HIS A 16 -1.53 2.27 11.75
N VAL A 17 -0.47 1.54 12.11
CA VAL A 17 0.87 2.09 12.37
C VAL A 17 1.67 2.24 11.07
N ARG A 18 1.38 1.46 10.03
CA ARG A 18 1.97 1.62 8.69
C ARG A 18 1.40 2.81 7.92
N GLY A 19 0.31 3.40 8.40
CA GLY A 19 -0.40 4.50 7.75
C GLY A 19 0.56 5.63 7.37
N SER A 20 0.69 5.87 6.07
CA SER A 20 1.38 7.04 5.52
C SER A 20 0.39 7.82 4.67
N ASN A 21 0.77 8.98 4.14
CA ASN A 21 -0.11 9.75 3.26
C ASN A 21 -0.58 8.96 2.03
N GLN A 22 0.07 7.84 1.71
CA GLN A 22 -0.22 7.00 0.55
C GLN A 22 -0.72 5.59 0.92
N GLN A 23 -0.87 5.26 2.21
CA GLN A 23 -1.23 3.91 2.66
C GLN A 23 -2.29 3.92 3.78
N PRO A 24 -3.35 3.10 3.67
CA PRO A 24 -3.62 2.16 2.58
C PRO A 24 -4.00 2.88 1.27
N ALA A 25 -3.42 2.42 0.16
CA ALA A 25 -3.74 2.95 -1.17
C ALA A 25 -5.16 2.48 -1.57
N THR A 26 -5.99 3.42 -2.02
CA THR A 26 -7.35 3.09 -2.47
C THR A 26 -7.36 2.89 -3.99
N LEU A 27 -7.86 1.74 -4.45
CA LEU A 27 -8.16 1.52 -5.86
C LEU A 27 -9.55 2.09 -6.18
N THR A 28 -9.62 3.04 -7.11
CA THR A 28 -10.88 3.71 -7.48
C THR A 28 -11.16 3.56 -8.96
N VAL A 29 -12.46 3.57 -9.30
CA VAL A 29 -12.97 3.56 -10.67
C VAL A 29 -14.17 4.50 -10.73
N SER A 30 -14.47 5.07 -11.90
CA SER A 30 -15.62 5.97 -12.01
C SER A 30 -16.94 5.22 -11.77
N ALA A 31 -17.86 5.84 -11.04
CA ALA A 31 -19.18 5.26 -10.80
C ALA A 31 -19.97 5.02 -12.10
N GLN A 32 -19.71 5.83 -13.13
CA GLN A 32 -20.31 5.66 -14.45
C GLN A 32 -19.81 4.37 -15.11
N LEU A 33 -18.51 4.08 -15.07
CA LEU A 33 -17.97 2.86 -15.68
C LEU A 33 -18.52 1.60 -15.02
N VAL A 34 -18.67 1.61 -13.68
CA VAL A 34 -19.30 0.50 -12.95
C VAL A 34 -20.74 0.28 -13.39
N LYS A 35 -21.50 1.35 -13.62
CA LYS A 35 -22.92 1.26 -14.03
C LYS A 35 -23.08 0.83 -15.48
N GLU A 36 -22.29 1.41 -16.38
CA GLU A 36 -22.46 1.25 -17.82
C GLU A 36 -21.72 0.02 -18.36
N ARG A 37 -20.55 -0.30 -17.78
CA ARG A 37 -19.63 -1.35 -18.26
C ARG A 37 -19.03 -2.15 -17.10
N PRO A 38 -19.85 -2.83 -16.27
CA PRO A 38 -19.35 -3.66 -15.18
C PRO A 38 -18.38 -4.76 -15.69
N ASP A 39 -18.57 -5.25 -16.92
CA ASP A 39 -17.69 -6.23 -17.57
C ASP A 39 -16.24 -5.74 -17.75
N LEU A 40 -16.03 -4.43 -17.91
CA LEU A 40 -14.70 -3.85 -18.00
C LEU A 40 -14.07 -3.71 -16.62
N VAL A 41 -14.88 -3.36 -15.61
CA VAL A 41 -14.42 -3.25 -14.22
C VAL A 41 -13.99 -4.62 -13.70
N ASP A 42 -14.78 -5.66 -13.96
CA ASP A 42 -14.46 -7.05 -13.59
C ASP A 42 -13.13 -7.49 -14.21
N ARG A 43 -12.94 -7.25 -15.51
CA ARG A 43 -11.69 -7.58 -16.20
C ARG A 43 -10.50 -6.80 -15.65
N TYR A 44 -10.68 -5.52 -15.36
CA TYR A 44 -9.63 -4.68 -14.80
C TYR A 44 -9.20 -5.16 -13.41
N VAL A 45 -10.16 -5.38 -12.50
CA VAL A 45 -9.87 -5.89 -11.15
C VAL A 45 -9.26 -7.29 -11.21
N ALA A 46 -9.74 -8.16 -12.10
CA ALA A 46 -9.15 -9.50 -12.29
C ALA A 46 -7.68 -9.44 -12.70
N GLN A 47 -7.28 -8.51 -13.58
CA GLN A 47 -5.87 -8.34 -13.95
C GLN A 47 -5.02 -7.85 -12.78
N ILE A 48 -5.53 -6.93 -11.96
CA ILE A 48 -4.83 -6.48 -10.75
C ILE A 48 -4.62 -7.65 -9.78
N VAL A 49 -5.66 -8.45 -9.53
CA VAL A 49 -5.57 -9.63 -8.66
C VAL A 49 -4.58 -10.66 -9.22
N ASN A 50 -4.55 -10.87 -10.53
CA ASN A 50 -3.60 -11.78 -11.17
C ASN A 50 -2.15 -11.29 -11.02
N ALA A 51 -1.91 -9.99 -11.21
CA ALA A 51 -0.58 -9.40 -10.99
C ALA A 51 -0.15 -9.52 -9.52
N ALA A 52 -1.05 -9.26 -8.57
CA ALA A 52 -0.78 -9.40 -7.14
C ALA A 52 -0.53 -10.84 -6.69
N ARG A 53 -1.15 -11.83 -7.36
CA ARG A 53 -0.86 -13.26 -7.12
C ARG A 53 0.50 -13.66 -7.69
N TRP A 54 0.81 -13.18 -8.89
CA TRP A 54 2.11 -13.40 -9.50
C TRP A 54 3.23 -12.81 -8.64
N SER A 55 3.03 -11.62 -8.08
CA SER A 55 4.06 -10.94 -7.28
C SER A 55 4.49 -11.75 -6.05
N GLN A 56 3.59 -12.52 -5.43
CA GLN A 56 3.87 -13.36 -4.26
C GLN A 56 5.03 -14.33 -4.49
N ALA A 57 5.17 -14.85 -5.70
CA ALA A 57 6.24 -15.80 -6.06
C ALA A 57 7.42 -15.12 -6.79
N ASN A 58 7.32 -13.82 -7.08
CA ASN A 58 8.20 -13.12 -8.01
C ASN A 58 8.77 -11.83 -7.38
N ARG A 59 9.46 -11.97 -6.25
CA ARG A 59 10.01 -10.84 -5.48
C ARG A 59 10.89 -9.90 -6.29
N VAL A 60 11.94 -10.42 -6.93
CA VAL A 60 12.94 -9.62 -7.66
C VAL A 60 12.29 -8.76 -8.76
N PRO A 61 11.55 -9.33 -9.72
CA PRO A 61 10.95 -8.51 -10.77
C PRO A 61 9.83 -7.60 -10.25
N THR A 62 9.15 -7.96 -9.14
CA THR A 62 8.19 -7.06 -8.49
C THR A 62 8.87 -5.81 -7.93
N VAL A 63 9.93 -5.98 -7.14
CA VAL A 63 10.65 -4.82 -6.57
C VAL A 63 11.33 -4.00 -7.67
N GLN A 64 11.81 -4.65 -8.73
CA GLN A 64 12.32 -3.95 -9.92
C GLN A 64 11.25 -3.08 -10.59
N SER A 65 10.00 -3.53 -10.67
CA SER A 65 8.93 -2.70 -11.23
C SER A 65 8.69 -1.43 -10.40
N PHE A 66 8.72 -1.51 -9.06
CA PHE A 66 8.60 -0.33 -8.21
C PHE A 66 9.76 0.64 -8.44
N ALA A 67 10.98 0.10 -8.53
CA ALA A 67 12.18 0.88 -8.77
C ALA A 67 12.07 1.66 -10.09
N ASN A 68 11.64 0.97 -11.15
CA ASN A 68 11.45 1.56 -12.48
C ASN A 68 10.35 2.64 -12.47
N GLU A 69 9.24 2.42 -11.76
CA GLU A 69 8.11 3.35 -11.70
C GLU A 69 8.48 4.69 -11.06
N VAL A 70 9.28 4.66 -9.98
CA VAL A 70 9.69 5.87 -9.25
C VAL A 70 11.06 6.40 -9.69
N GLY A 71 11.69 5.78 -10.69
CA GLY A 71 13.00 6.19 -11.21
C GLY A 71 14.15 6.04 -10.22
N THR A 72 14.13 4.98 -9.40
CA THR A 72 15.18 4.67 -8.43
C THR A 72 15.84 3.32 -8.74
N SER A 73 16.87 2.95 -7.98
CA SER A 73 17.54 1.67 -8.13
C SER A 73 16.85 0.56 -7.31
N TYR A 74 17.14 -0.69 -7.65
CA TYR A 74 16.58 -1.86 -6.97
C TYR A 74 16.87 -1.82 -5.47
N GLU A 75 18.11 -1.53 -5.08
CA GLU A 75 18.54 -1.53 -3.69
C GLU A 75 17.83 -0.45 -2.86
N TRP A 76 17.57 0.72 -3.45
CA TRP A 76 16.80 1.78 -2.78
C TRP A 76 15.32 1.41 -2.66
N ALA A 77 14.71 0.84 -3.70
CA ALA A 77 13.33 0.37 -3.64
C ALA A 77 13.15 -0.77 -2.63
N GLU A 78 14.06 -1.75 -2.64
CA GLU A 78 14.07 -2.87 -1.69
C GLU A 78 14.21 -2.37 -0.25
N ALA A 79 15.11 -1.42 -0.03
CA ALA A 79 15.31 -0.82 1.28
C ALA A 79 14.10 0.01 1.73
N ALA A 80 13.39 0.68 0.83
CA ALA A 80 12.25 1.54 1.16
C ALA A 80 10.95 0.76 1.43
N TYR A 81 10.61 -0.21 0.57
CA TYR A 81 9.33 -0.93 0.64
C TYR A 81 9.39 -2.17 1.54
N GLY A 82 10.59 -2.63 1.90
CA GLY A 82 10.80 -3.77 2.77
C GLY A 82 10.72 -5.12 2.06
N PRO A 83 11.21 -6.20 2.70
CA PRO A 83 11.45 -7.49 2.06
C PRO A 83 10.16 -8.21 1.65
N ARG A 84 9.03 -7.91 2.31
CA ARG A 84 7.71 -8.51 2.06
C ARG A 84 6.79 -7.66 1.18
N SER A 85 7.27 -6.55 0.61
CA SER A 85 6.46 -5.66 -0.23
C SER A 85 5.74 -6.39 -1.38
N HIS A 86 6.41 -7.36 -2.01
CA HIS A 86 5.85 -8.21 -3.05
C HIS A 86 4.65 -9.08 -2.61
N GLU A 87 4.49 -9.30 -1.30
CA GLU A 87 3.39 -10.08 -0.72
C GLU A 87 2.15 -9.22 -0.42
N LEU A 88 2.31 -7.90 -0.31
CA LEU A 88 1.29 -6.99 0.22
C LEU A 88 0.46 -6.29 -0.86
N LEU A 89 0.46 -6.81 -2.10
CA LEU A 89 -0.18 -6.16 -3.26
C LEU A 89 -1.61 -6.61 -3.54
N THR A 90 -2.13 -7.62 -2.81
CA THR A 90 -3.49 -8.12 -3.05
C THR A 90 -4.52 -7.12 -2.54
N PRO A 91 -5.38 -6.55 -3.40
CA PRO A 91 -6.46 -5.67 -2.95
C PRO A 91 -7.40 -6.42 -2.01
N SER A 92 -7.87 -5.74 -0.97
CA SER A 92 -8.77 -6.33 0.02
C SER A 92 -9.79 -5.30 0.52
N LEU A 93 -10.99 -5.80 0.83
CA LEU A 93 -12.05 -5.07 1.50
C LEU A 93 -12.15 -5.44 2.98
N ASP A 94 -11.05 -5.95 3.56
CA ASP A 94 -10.95 -6.21 4.99
C ASP A 94 -11.36 -4.97 5.78
N VAL A 95 -12.17 -5.18 6.82
CA VAL A 95 -12.74 -4.12 7.65
C VAL A 95 -11.66 -3.20 8.22
N GLU A 96 -10.49 -3.75 8.58
CA GLU A 96 -9.39 -2.96 9.13
C GLU A 96 -8.74 -2.06 8.07
N LEU A 97 -8.59 -2.56 6.84
CA LEU A 97 -8.05 -1.78 5.71
C LEU A 97 -9.04 -0.69 5.27
N VAL A 98 -10.33 -1.00 5.26
CA VAL A 98 -11.39 -0.02 4.96
C VAL A 98 -11.47 1.04 6.05
N ALA A 99 -11.31 0.66 7.32
CA ALA A 99 -11.27 1.60 8.45
C ALA A 99 -10.05 2.54 8.35
N ALA A 100 -8.88 2.00 7.99
CA ALA A 100 -7.65 2.76 7.80
C ALA A 100 -7.67 3.67 6.55
N ALA A 101 -8.46 3.34 5.52
CA ALA A 101 -8.59 4.12 4.29
C ALA A 101 -9.47 5.38 4.44
N LYS A 102 -10.17 5.54 5.57
CA LYS A 102 -10.96 6.75 5.81
C LYS A 102 -10.03 7.97 5.75
N PRO A 103 -10.37 9.03 4.99
CA PRO A 103 -9.50 10.17 4.83
C PRO A 103 -9.09 10.68 6.20
N THR A 104 -7.78 10.70 6.45
CA THR A 104 -7.15 11.22 7.65
C THR A 104 -7.39 12.72 7.71
N ARG A 105 -8.61 13.11 8.11
CA ARG A 105 -9.00 14.50 8.37
C ARG A 105 -8.18 15.12 9.51
N SER A 106 -7.33 14.34 10.19
CA SER A 106 -6.58 14.74 11.38
C SER A 106 -5.05 14.78 11.23
N PHE A 107 -4.45 14.43 10.08
CA PHE A 107 -2.99 14.61 9.95
C PHE A 107 -2.62 16.10 10.11
N TRP A 108 -3.47 16.99 9.62
CA TRP A 108 -3.31 18.44 9.73
C TRP A 108 -3.77 19.04 11.08
N GLY A 109 -4.30 18.24 12.01
CA GLY A 109 -5.01 18.75 13.19
C GLY A 109 -4.72 18.06 14.53
N SER A 110 -3.75 17.16 14.61
CA SER A 110 -3.45 16.45 15.86
C SER A 110 -2.01 16.73 16.36
N PRO A 111 -1.80 17.12 17.64
CA PRO A 111 -0.47 17.47 18.17
C PRO A 111 0.50 16.29 18.32
N ARG A 112 0.18 15.10 17.80
CA ARG A 112 0.88 13.85 18.14
C ARG A 112 2.11 13.55 17.29
N PHE A 113 2.46 14.43 16.35
CA PHE A 113 3.68 14.32 15.53
C PHE A 113 4.82 15.22 16.00
N GLN A 114 4.93 15.50 17.29
CA GLN A 114 6.17 16.01 17.89
C GLN A 114 6.93 14.85 18.52
N CYS A 115 7.64 14.09 17.69
CA CYS A 115 8.86 13.45 18.17
C CYS A 115 9.90 14.57 18.21
N ASN A 116 10.02 15.25 19.36
CA ASN A 116 11.09 16.20 19.59
C ASN A 116 12.45 15.52 19.32
N LYS A 117 13.37 16.28 18.70
CA LYS A 117 14.79 15.91 18.63
C LYS A 117 15.35 15.67 20.02
#